data_AF-A0A439D4Z6-F1
#
_entry.id   AF-A0A439D4Z6-F1
#
_cell.length_a   1.000
_cell.length_b   1.000
_cell.length_c   1.000
_cell.angle_alpha   90.00
_cell.angle_beta   90.00
_cell.angle_gamma   90.00
#
_symmetry.space_group_name_H-M   'P 1'
#
loop_
_entity.id
_entity.type
_entity.pdbx_description
1 polymer ?
#
loop_
_entity_poly.entity_id
_entity_poly.type
_entity_poly.pdbx_seq_one_letter_code
_entity_poly.pdbx_strand_id
1 'polypeptide(L)'
;MASETKTTKSDPRAWTTLGFPDWSLDAVSAMGFARATPVQASVWPLMGMGHKDVVVEAVTGSGKTLAFLIPLVHRILRLEEPTKKHHVAAIVIAPTRELAIQIHKSLTDLVAFHPTSAGVAPYLLSEEEKRPDASACAIPLLNE
;
A
#
# COMPACT_ATOMS: atom_id res chain seq x y z
N MET A 1 -5.57 46.65 -8.75
CA MET A 1 -5.75 45.31 -9.33
C MET A 1 -5.46 44.30 -8.23
N ALA A 2 -6.46 43.94 -7.43
CA ALA A 2 -6.33 42.91 -6.42
C ALA A 2 -6.75 41.59 -7.07
N SER A 3 -5.80 40.66 -7.22
CA SER A 3 -6.07 39.30 -7.67
C SER A 3 -6.86 38.56 -6.59
N GLU A 4 -8.10 38.18 -6.91
CA GLU A 4 -8.93 37.34 -6.06
C GLU A 4 -8.28 35.97 -5.82
N THR A 5 -7.98 35.66 -4.57
CA THR A 5 -7.57 34.32 -4.12
C THR A 5 -8.80 33.40 -4.15
N LYS A 6 -8.93 32.63 -5.22
CA LYS A 6 -9.98 31.61 -5.38
C LYS A 6 -9.76 30.49 -4.36
N THR A 7 -10.56 30.46 -3.30
CA THR A 7 -10.63 29.35 -2.33
C THR A 7 -10.98 28.04 -3.05
N THR A 8 -10.02 27.15 -3.21
CA THR A 8 -10.21 25.82 -3.79
C THR A 8 -10.94 24.92 -2.78
N LYS A 9 -12.16 24.49 -3.11
CA LYS A 9 -12.85 23.44 -2.36
C LYS A 9 -11.99 22.17 -2.39
N SER A 10 -11.59 21.65 -1.22
CA SER A 10 -10.82 20.41 -1.07
C SER A 10 -11.54 19.25 -1.76
N ASP A 11 -10.91 18.58 -2.74
CA ASP A 11 -11.49 17.41 -3.41
C ASP A 11 -11.58 16.27 -2.39
N PRO A 12 -12.77 15.73 -2.06
CA PRO A 12 -12.93 14.66 -1.07
C PRO A 12 -12.22 13.36 -1.45
N ARG A 13 -11.75 13.23 -2.70
CA ARG A 13 -10.94 12.09 -3.18
C ARG A 13 -9.46 12.42 -3.35
N ALA A 14 -9.02 13.60 -2.91
CA ALA A 14 -7.60 13.89 -2.83
C ALA A 14 -6.96 12.95 -1.80
N TRP A 15 -5.86 12.31 -2.20
CA TRP A 15 -5.14 11.36 -1.35
C TRP A 15 -4.74 11.97 0.01
N THR A 16 -4.35 13.24 0.00
CA THR A 16 -3.97 14.01 1.20
C THR A 16 -5.14 14.23 2.17
N THR A 17 -6.37 14.32 1.67
CA THR A 17 -7.57 14.53 2.51
C THR A 17 -7.99 13.24 3.21
N LEU A 18 -7.62 12.09 2.67
CA LEU A 18 -8.02 10.77 3.17
C LEU A 18 -7.10 10.26 4.30
N GLY A 19 -5.97 10.92 4.57
CA GLY A 19 -5.05 10.55 5.65
C GLY A 19 -4.24 9.28 5.35
N PHE A 20 -3.85 9.09 4.10
CA PHE A 20 -2.92 8.03 3.71
C PHE A 20 -1.50 8.32 4.23
N PRO A 21 -0.70 7.29 4.54
CA PRO A 21 0.70 7.47 4.97
C PRO A 21 1.57 7.97 3.80
N ASP A 22 2.61 8.75 4.12
CA ASP A 22 3.45 9.44 3.13
C ASP A 22 4.06 8.50 2.09
N TRP A 23 4.59 7.35 2.51
CA TRP A 23 5.17 6.34 1.60
C TRP A 23 4.16 5.89 0.53
N SER A 24 2.87 5.84 0.87
CA SER A 24 1.82 5.43 -0.06
C SER A 24 1.45 6.56 -1.02
N LEU A 25 1.55 7.83 -0.58
CA LEU A 25 1.35 9.01 -1.42
C LEU A 25 2.44 9.10 -2.49
N ASP A 26 3.70 8.85 -2.10
CA ASP A 26 4.83 8.80 -3.02
C ASP A 26 4.66 7.68 -4.05
N ALA A 27 4.27 6.48 -3.59
CA ALA A 27 4.02 5.35 -4.47
C ALA A 27 2.91 5.62 -5.50
N VAL A 28 1.74 6.09 -5.05
CA VAL A 28 0.62 6.37 -5.97
C VAL A 28 0.93 7.52 -6.92
N SER A 29 1.72 8.50 -6.48
CA SER A 29 2.21 9.59 -7.33
C SER A 29 3.14 9.08 -8.43
N ALA A 30 4.12 8.24 -8.08
CA ALA A 30 5.05 7.65 -9.04
C ALA A 30 4.36 6.68 -10.02
N MET A 31 3.30 6.00 -9.59
CA MET A 31 2.44 5.19 -10.45
C MET A 31 1.50 6.02 -11.35
N GLY A 32 1.48 7.35 -11.21
CA GLY A 32 0.68 8.26 -12.02
C GLY A 32 -0.78 8.42 -11.57
N PHE A 33 -1.14 8.01 -10.35
CA PHE A 33 -2.48 8.16 -9.82
C PHE A 33 -2.70 9.54 -9.20
N ALA A 34 -3.23 10.48 -10.00
CA ALA A 34 -3.52 11.83 -9.54
C ALA A 34 -4.55 11.91 -8.39
N ARG A 35 -5.50 10.96 -8.31
CA ARG A 35 -6.58 10.95 -7.29
C ARG A 35 -6.98 9.53 -6.91
N ALA A 36 -7.48 9.36 -5.69
CA ALA A 36 -8.01 8.09 -5.22
C ALA A 36 -9.29 7.71 -5.97
N THR A 37 -9.42 6.44 -6.33
CA THR A 37 -10.68 5.94 -6.90
C THR A 37 -11.77 5.90 -5.82
N PRO A 38 -13.07 5.96 -6.19
CA PRO A 38 -14.17 5.89 -5.21
C PRO A 38 -14.09 4.64 -4.32
N VAL A 39 -13.60 3.53 -4.87
CA VAL A 39 -13.40 2.27 -4.13
C VAL A 39 -12.29 2.41 -3.11
N GLN A 40 -11.14 2.97 -3.50
CA GLN A 40 -10.00 3.19 -2.59
C GLN A 40 -10.36 4.14 -1.44
N ALA A 41 -11.05 5.25 -1.76
CA ALA A 41 -11.51 6.23 -0.77
C ALA A 41 -12.52 5.63 0.23
N SER A 42 -13.36 4.69 -0.21
CA SER A 42 -14.31 4.00 0.66
C SER A 42 -13.66 2.93 1.54
N VAL A 43 -12.66 2.22 1.02
CA VAL A 43 -12.00 1.11 1.73
C VAL A 43 -11.02 1.60 2.79
N TRP A 44 -10.27 2.66 2.50
CA TRP A 44 -9.23 3.19 3.39
C TRP A 44 -9.68 3.46 4.84
N PRO A 45 -10.75 4.23 5.10
CA PRO A 45 -11.19 4.49 6.47
C PRO A 45 -11.67 3.23 7.21
N LEU A 46 -12.17 2.22 6.48
CA LEU A 46 -12.69 0.99 7.06
C LEU A 46 -11.57 0.00 7.40
N MET A 47 -10.70 -0.28 6.44
CA MET A 47 -9.67 -1.32 6.56
C MET A 47 -8.35 -0.77 7.13
N GLY A 48 -7.92 0.41 6.65
CA GLY A 48 -6.63 1.01 7.02
C GLY A 48 -6.66 1.66 8.41
N MET A 49 -7.71 2.43 8.70
CA MET A 49 -7.88 3.12 10.00
C MET A 49 -8.80 2.36 10.97
N GLY A 50 -9.88 1.76 10.47
CA GLY A 50 -10.94 1.18 11.29
C GLY A 50 -10.75 -0.28 11.66
N HIS A 51 -9.74 -0.95 11.09
CA HIS A 51 -9.44 -2.36 11.31
C HIS A 51 -10.60 -3.35 11.02
N LYS A 52 -11.55 -2.97 10.16
CA LYS A 52 -12.75 -3.77 9.90
C LYS A 52 -12.56 -4.76 8.76
N ASP A 53 -13.40 -5.80 8.76
CA ASP A 53 -13.61 -6.65 7.60
C ASP A 53 -14.42 -5.88 6.54
N VAL A 54 -13.96 -5.95 5.29
CA VAL A 54 -14.54 -5.17 4.20
C VAL A 54 -14.78 -6.08 3.00
N VAL A 55 -16.02 -6.07 2.51
CA VAL A 55 -16.38 -6.66 1.22
C VAL A 55 -16.45 -5.54 0.19
N VAL A 56 -15.78 -5.72 -0.94
CA VAL A 56 -15.69 -4.70 -2.00
C VAL A 56 -16.25 -5.26 -3.30
N GLU A 57 -17.31 -4.62 -3.79
CA GLU A 57 -17.87 -4.90 -5.11
C GLU A 57 -17.62 -3.71 -6.03
N ALA A 58 -16.94 -3.93 -7.15
CA ALA A 58 -16.70 -2.91 -8.16
C ALA A 58 -16.31 -3.52 -9.51
N VAL A 59 -16.53 -2.78 -10.59
CA VAL A 59 -16.15 -3.18 -11.96
C VAL A 59 -14.63 -3.33 -12.14
N THR A 60 -14.19 -4.13 -13.12
CA THR A 60 -12.76 -4.25 -13.46
C THR A 60 -12.16 -2.89 -13.81
N GLY A 61 -10.87 -2.69 -13.49
CA GLY A 61 -10.21 -1.39 -13.68
C GLY A 61 -10.54 -0.31 -12.64
N SER A 62 -11.38 -0.59 -11.64
CA SER A 62 -11.77 0.39 -10.60
C SER A 62 -10.70 0.70 -9.54
N GLY A 63 -9.50 0.12 -9.65
CA GLY A 63 -8.41 0.31 -8.67
C GLY A 63 -8.54 -0.55 -7.41
N LYS A 64 -9.32 -1.64 -7.43
CA LYS A 64 -9.50 -2.59 -6.31
C LYS A 64 -8.18 -3.13 -5.75
N THR A 65 -7.19 -3.37 -6.62
CA THR A 65 -5.89 -3.93 -6.22
C THR A 65 -5.22 -3.05 -5.16
N LEU A 66 -5.03 -1.76 -5.45
CA LEU A 66 -4.47 -0.83 -4.47
C LEU A 66 -5.41 -0.57 -3.28
N ALA A 67 -6.73 -0.72 -3.47
CA ALA A 67 -7.70 -0.54 -2.40
C ALA A 67 -7.51 -1.54 -1.24
N PHE A 68 -7.05 -2.77 -1.51
CA PHE A 68 -6.69 -3.71 -0.44
C PHE A 68 -5.18 -3.77 -0.15
N LEU A 69 -4.30 -3.54 -1.14
CA LEU A 69 -2.85 -3.62 -0.92
C LEU A 69 -2.31 -2.51 -0.02
N ILE A 70 -2.76 -1.26 -0.21
CA ILE A 70 -2.29 -0.14 0.62
C ILE A 70 -2.61 -0.36 2.11
N PRO A 71 -3.87 -0.64 2.51
CA PRO A 71 -4.17 -0.91 3.91
C PRO A 71 -3.52 -2.20 4.43
N LEU A 72 -3.30 -3.21 3.59
CA LEU A 72 -2.56 -4.42 3.97
C LEU A 72 -1.13 -4.09 4.40
N VAL A 73 -0.39 -3.39 3.53
CA VAL A 73 1.01 -2.99 3.80
C VAL A 73 1.07 -2.07 5.01
N HIS A 74 0.19 -1.06 5.08
CA HIS A 74 0.10 -0.15 6.22
C HIS A 74 -0.07 -0.88 7.55
N ARG A 75 -0.92 -1.91 7.60
CA ARG A 75 -1.14 -2.72 8.80
C ARG A 75 0.09 -3.53 9.20
N ILE A 76 0.75 -4.16 8.23
CA ILE A 76 1.96 -4.95 8.49
C ILE A 76 3.08 -4.05 9.04
N LEU A 77 3.24 -2.85 8.49
CA LEU A 77 4.26 -1.88 8.92
C LEU A 77 4.00 -1.31 10.31
N ARG A 78 2.76 -1.41 10.82
CA ARG A 78 2.35 -0.90 12.13
C ARG A 78 2.18 -1.99 13.20
N LEU A 79 2.59 -3.23 12.91
CA LEU A 79 2.59 -4.27 13.92
C LEU A 79 3.54 -3.88 15.07
N GLU A 80 3.05 -3.96 16.31
CA GLU A 80 3.84 -3.64 17.52
C GLU A 80 5.06 -4.56 17.65
N GLU A 81 4.89 -5.83 17.29
CA GLU A 81 5.98 -6.81 17.23
C GLU A 81 6.34 -7.09 15.77
N PRO A 82 7.64 -7.02 15.41
CA PRO A 82 8.11 -7.45 14.11
C PRO A 82 7.73 -8.90 13.83
N THR A 83 7.43 -9.20 12.56
CA THR A 83 7.11 -10.57 12.14
C THR A 83 8.30 -11.49 12.37
N LYS A 84 8.10 -12.53 13.18
CA LYS A 84 9.14 -13.53 13.50
C LYS A 84 9.56 -14.29 12.24
N LYS A 85 10.77 -14.86 12.28
CA LYS A 85 11.26 -15.77 11.24
C LYS A 85 10.25 -16.91 11.01
N HIS A 86 9.88 -17.16 9.76
CA HIS A 86 8.86 -18.12 9.32
C HIS A 86 7.40 -17.76 9.63
N HIS A 87 7.11 -16.55 10.14
CA HIS A 87 5.74 -16.09 10.32
C HIS A 87 5.19 -15.45 9.05
N VAL A 88 3.92 -15.73 8.74
CA VAL A 88 3.20 -15.15 7.59
C VAL A 88 2.27 -14.06 8.10
N ALA A 89 2.53 -12.80 7.72
CA ALA A 89 1.74 -11.65 8.18
C ALA A 89 0.41 -11.48 7.42
N ALA A 90 0.37 -11.91 6.16
CA ALA A 90 -0.78 -11.74 5.28
C ALA A 90 -0.78 -12.78 4.16
N ILE A 91 -1.98 -13.14 3.68
CA ILE A 91 -2.19 -14.01 2.52
C ILE A 91 -3.13 -13.29 1.56
N VAL A 92 -2.73 -13.19 0.29
CA VAL A 92 -3.58 -12.73 -0.80
C VAL A 92 -3.84 -13.91 -1.73
N ILE A 93 -5.11 -14.24 -1.93
CA ILE A 93 -5.52 -15.37 -2.77
C ILE A 93 -6.04 -14.84 -4.10
N ALA A 94 -5.54 -15.38 -5.20
CA ALA A 94 -6.00 -15.07 -6.55
C ALA A 94 -6.43 -16.35 -7.27
N PRO A 95 -7.49 -16.30 -8.09
CA PRO A 95 -8.02 -17.47 -8.82
C PRO A 95 -7.10 -18.00 -9.92
N THR A 96 -6.19 -17.18 -10.46
CA THR A 96 -5.28 -17.56 -11.53
C THR A 96 -3.85 -17.10 -11.23
N ARG A 97 -2.87 -17.81 -11.79
CA ARG A 97 -1.45 -17.49 -11.64
C ARG A 97 -1.13 -16.12 -12.23
N GLU A 98 -1.70 -15.80 -13.38
CA GLU A 98 -1.48 -14.54 -14.09
C GLU A 98 -1.94 -13.36 -13.24
N LEU A 99 -3.10 -13.49 -12.59
CA LEU A 99 -3.61 -12.45 -11.70
C LEU A 99 -2.75 -12.33 -10.43
N ALA A 100 -2.28 -13.45 -9.87
CA ALA A 100 -1.35 -13.44 -8.74
C ALA A 100 -0.06 -12.66 -9.08
N ILE A 101 0.51 -12.89 -10.27
CA ILE A 101 1.70 -12.19 -10.75
C ILE A 101 1.43 -10.68 -10.91
N GLN A 102 0.26 -10.29 -11.44
CA GLN A 102 -0.12 -8.88 -11.56
C GLN A 102 -0.25 -8.18 -10.21
N ILE A 103 -0.84 -8.87 -9.22
CA ILE A 103 -0.95 -8.37 -7.85
C ILE A 103 0.43 -8.27 -7.21
N HIS A 104 1.29 -9.27 -7.36
CA HIS A 104 2.67 -9.28 -6.85
C HIS A 104 3.49 -8.11 -7.40
N LYS A 105 3.40 -7.85 -8.71
CA LYS A 105 4.05 -6.69 -9.32
C LYS A 105 3.54 -5.38 -8.72
N SER A 106 2.23 -5.21 -8.60
CA SER A 106 1.62 -4.02 -8.01
C SER A 106 2.06 -3.82 -6.55
N LEU A 107 2.16 -4.90 -5.78
CA LEU A 107 2.66 -4.88 -4.41
C LEU A 107 4.15 -4.48 -4.36
N THR A 108 4.96 -5.00 -5.28
CA THR A 108 6.40 -4.71 -5.33
C THR A 108 6.66 -3.25 -5.67
N ASP A 109 5.94 -2.72 -6.66
CA ASP A 109 5.98 -1.29 -7.02
C ASP A 109 5.53 -0.40 -5.86
N LEU A 110 4.58 -0.87 -5.05
CA LEU A 110 4.06 -0.15 -3.88
C LEU A 110 5.08 -0.10 -2.72
N VAL A 111 5.72 -1.23 -2.40
CA VAL A 111 6.66 -1.32 -1.26
C VAL A 111 8.03 -0.72 -1.56
N ALA A 112 8.37 -0.48 -2.83
CA ALA A 112 9.61 0.17 -3.23
C ALA A 112 9.76 1.60 -2.67
N PHE A 113 8.65 2.26 -2.34
CA PHE A 113 8.62 3.60 -1.77
C PHE A 113 8.67 3.62 -0.24
N HIS A 114 8.60 2.45 0.40
CA HIS A 114 8.80 2.35 1.84
C HIS A 114 10.29 2.13 2.14
N PRO A 115 11.00 3.06 2.81
CA PRO A 115 12.47 3.05 2.92
C PRO A 115 13.05 1.73 3.44
N THR A 116 12.43 1.16 4.48
CA THR A 116 12.88 -0.11 5.09
C THR A 116 12.59 -1.31 4.22
N SER A 117 11.51 -1.27 3.43
CA SER A 117 11.10 -2.38 2.55
C SER A 117 11.77 -2.33 1.18
N ALA A 118 12.23 -1.16 0.75
CA ALA A 118 13.02 -0.99 -0.47
C ALA A 118 14.33 -1.80 -0.44
N GLY A 119 14.93 -1.96 0.76
CA GLY A 119 16.13 -2.78 0.95
C GLY A 119 15.95 -4.27 0.64
N VAL A 120 14.71 -4.78 0.66
CA VAL A 120 14.42 -6.18 0.30
C VAL A 120 13.84 -6.35 -1.10
N ALA A 121 13.61 -5.25 -1.82
CA ALA A 121 13.05 -5.27 -3.18
C ALA A 121 13.84 -6.12 -4.18
N PRO A 122 15.20 -6.16 -4.17
CA PRO A 122 15.96 -7.04 -5.06
C PRO A 122 15.57 -8.51 -4.92
N TYR A 123 15.35 -8.98 -3.69
CA TYR A 123 14.98 -10.37 -3.41
C TYR A 123 13.51 -10.72 -3.74
N LEU A 124 12.64 -9.71 -3.86
CA LEU A 124 11.25 -9.91 -4.29
C LEU A 124 11.12 -10.02 -5.81
N LEU A 125 12.15 -9.57 -6.54
CA LEU A 125 12.19 -9.48 -7.99
C LEU A 125 13.08 -10.55 -8.64
N SER A 126 14.06 -11.11 -7.92
CA SER A 126 14.95 -12.16 -8.39
C SER A 126 14.42 -13.56 -8.04
N GLU A 127 14.18 -14.43 -9.03
CA GLU A 127 13.83 -15.84 -8.78
C GLU A 127 15.01 -16.68 -8.26
N GLU A 128 16.25 -16.18 -8.38
CA GLU A 128 17.48 -16.95 -8.14
C GLU A 128 18.23 -16.58 -6.85
N GLU A 129 17.88 -15.47 -6.18
CA GLU A 129 18.63 -15.01 -5.00
C GLU A 129 17.96 -15.45 -3.69
N LYS A 130 18.70 -16.25 -2.90
CA LYS A 130 18.23 -16.80 -1.62
C LYS A 130 17.76 -15.66 -0.72
N ARG A 131 16.47 -15.69 -0.34
CA ARG A 131 15.85 -14.72 0.58
C ARG A 131 16.79 -14.46 1.77
N PRO A 132 17.13 -13.20 2.08
CA PRO A 132 18.01 -12.89 3.19
C PRO A 132 17.40 -13.43 4.47
N ASP A 133 18.25 -13.87 5.39
CA ASP A 133 17.80 -14.43 6.66
C ASP A 133 16.89 -13.41 7.37
N ALA A 134 15.75 -13.85 7.92
CA ALA A 134 14.73 -12.92 8.44
C ALA A 134 15.24 -11.99 9.56
N SER A 135 16.40 -12.28 10.16
CA SER A 135 17.11 -11.41 11.10
C SER A 135 17.72 -10.16 10.46
N ALA A 136 17.96 -10.15 9.14
CA ALA A 136 18.42 -8.98 8.39
C ALA A 136 17.27 -8.04 7.99
N CYS A 137 16.05 -8.58 7.91
CA CYS A 137 14.81 -7.81 7.77
C CYS A 137 14.21 -7.56 9.17
N ALA A 138 15.05 -7.19 10.14
CA ALA A 138 14.54 -6.57 11.35
C ALA A 138 14.06 -5.19 10.94
N ILE A 139 12.74 -5.02 10.85
CA ILE A 139 12.10 -3.70 10.80
C ILE A 139 12.71 -2.94 11.99
N PRO A 140 13.55 -1.91 11.78
CA PRO A 140 13.96 -1.07 12.88
C PRO A 140 12.66 -0.47 13.37
N LEU A 141 12.29 -0.80 14.60
CA LEU A 141 11.20 -0.13 15.29
C LEU A 141 11.44 1.36 15.10
N LEU A 142 10.47 2.04 14.47
CA LEU A 142 10.40 3.50 14.50
C LEU A 142 10.19 3.88 15.97
N ASN A 143 11.31 3.98 16.70
CA ASN A 143 11.38 4.74 17.93
C ASN A 143 11.55 6.19 17.50
N GLU A 144 10.43 6.91 17.60
CA GLU A 144 10.24 8.37 17.67
C GLU A 144 10.68 9.22 16.47
#